data_AF-A0A117NKZ8-F1
#
_entry.id   AF-A0A117NKZ8-F1
#
_cell.length_a   1.000
_cell.length_b   1.000
_cell.length_c   1.000
_cell.angle_alpha   90.00
_cell.angle_beta   90.00
_cell.angle_gamma   90.00
#
_symmetry.space_group_name_H-M   'P 1'
#
loop_
_entity.id
_entity.type
_entity.pdbx_description
1 polymer ?
#
loop_
_entity_poly.entity_id
_entity_poly.type
_entity_poly.pdbx_seq_one_letter_code
_entity_poly.pdbx_strand_id
1 'polypeptide(L)'
;MNADDDQVVDYPIPTLNNEQLELLMQLRVRRARQLDACRAIMRQAKIIIQRTEFVIAQYAQFSQGACRACLHALFRLEETMDALVTDMAALWAQEQWTRTLEAEIWQQVE
;
A
#
# COMPACT_ATOMS: atom_id res chain seq x y z
N MET A 1 -0.94 16.40 -54.75
CA MET A 1 -1.84 17.19 -53.90
C MET A 1 -2.73 16.17 -53.21
N ASN A 2 -2.56 15.85 -51.93
CA ASN A 2 -2.29 16.73 -50.80
C ASN A 2 -1.18 16.14 -49.91
N ALA A 3 -0.22 16.97 -49.51
CA ALA A 3 0.65 16.66 -48.39
C ALA A 3 -0.18 16.91 -47.13
N ASP A 4 -0.47 15.85 -46.40
CA ASP A 4 -0.97 15.92 -45.04
C ASP A 4 0.15 16.58 -44.22
N ASP A 5 -0.06 17.85 -43.91
CA ASP A 5 0.79 18.64 -43.05
C ASP A 5 0.54 18.14 -41.62
N ASP A 6 1.28 17.09 -41.26
CA ASP A 6 1.32 16.49 -39.93
C ASP A 6 1.93 17.55 -38.99
N GLN A 7 1.11 18.52 -38.58
CA GLN A 7 1.47 19.53 -37.58
C GLN A 7 1.74 18.81 -36.27
N VAL A 8 2.99 18.41 -36.09
CA VAL A 8 3.55 18.05 -34.79
C VAL A 8 3.41 19.30 -33.93
N VAL A 9 2.34 19.33 -33.12
CA VAL A 9 2.16 20.36 -32.11
C VAL A 9 3.31 20.21 -31.13
N ASP A 10 4.30 21.09 -31.27
CA ASP A 10 5.49 21.15 -30.44
C ASP A 10 5.07 21.70 -29.07
N TYR A 11 4.49 20.84 -28.24
CA TYR A 11 4.22 21.17 -26.85
C TYR A 11 5.58 21.30 -26.16
N PRO A 12 5.96 22.50 -25.67
CA PRO A 12 7.23 22.67 -25.00
C PRO A 12 7.29 21.72 -23.81
N ILE A 13 8.31 20.87 -23.77
CA ILE A 13 8.52 19.97 -22.65
C ILE A 13 8.70 20.84 -21.40
N PRO A 14 7.85 20.70 -20.38
CA PRO A 14 7.96 21.53 -19.19
C PRO A 14 9.30 21.30 -18.50
N THR A 15 10.09 22.36 -18.33
CA THR A 15 11.42 22.28 -17.73
C THR A 15 11.33 22.29 -16.21
N LEU A 16 11.39 21.10 -15.62
CA LEU A 16 11.56 20.91 -14.17
C LEU A 16 12.92 21.44 -13.72
N ASN A 17 12.96 22.11 -12.57
CA ASN A 17 14.22 22.44 -11.93
C ASN A 17 14.82 21.21 -11.22
N ASN A 18 16.10 21.29 -10.84
CA ASN A 18 16.80 20.15 -10.21
C ASN A 18 16.15 19.71 -8.88
N GLU A 19 15.58 20.63 -8.12
CA GLU A 19 14.92 20.33 -6.83
C GLU A 19 13.60 19.57 -7.03
N GLN A 20 12.79 19.96 -8.01
CA GLN A 20 11.56 19.27 -8.40
C GLN A 20 11.86 17.87 -8.93
N LEU A 21 12.92 17.72 -9.72
CA LEU A 21 13.36 16.42 -10.23
C LEU A 21 13.83 15.49 -9.09
N GLU A 22 14.60 16.02 -8.14
CA GLU A 22 15.00 15.28 -6.95
C GLU A 22 13.79 14.86 -6.11
N LEU A 23 12.84 15.77 -5.89
CA LEU A 23 11.62 15.50 -5.13
C LEU A 23 10.78 14.38 -5.79
N LEU A 24 10.57 14.43 -7.12
CA LEU A 24 9.88 13.39 -7.87
C LEU A 24 10.60 12.04 -7.79
N MET A 25 11.94 12.03 -7.84
CA MET A 25 12.73 10.82 -7.65
C MET A 25 12.50 10.22 -6.25
N GLN A 26 12.53 11.05 -5.20
CA GLN A 26 12.27 10.61 -3.83
C GLN A 26 10.85 10.05 -3.67
N LEU A 27 9.84 10.69 -4.25
CA LEU A 27 8.46 10.20 -4.25
C LEU A 27 8.34 8.83 -4.93
N ARG A 28 9.04 8.63 -6.05
CA ARG A 28 9.05 7.35 -6.77
C ARG A 28 9.69 6.23 -5.95
N VAL A 29 10.82 6.49 -5.30
CA VAL A 29 11.46 5.53 -4.39
C VAL A 29 10.53 5.19 -3.23
N ARG A 30 9.83 6.17 -2.67
CA ARG A 30 8.86 5.98 -1.59
C ARG A 30 7.69 5.08 -2.03
N ARG A 31 7.14 5.32 -3.23
CA ARG A 31 6.06 4.51 -3.82
C ARG A 31 6.49 3.05 -4.02
N ALA A 32 7.72 2.81 -4.46
CA ALA A 32 8.25 1.45 -4.56
C ALA A 32 8.30 0.74 -3.19
N ARG A 33 8.79 1.42 -2.14
CA ARG A 33 8.81 0.88 -0.77
C ARG A 33 7.40 0.63 -0.22
N GLN A 34 6.44 1.49 -0.53
CA GLN A 34 5.04 1.30 -0.13
C GLN A 34 4.44 0.03 -0.74
N LEU A 35 4.69 -0.25 -2.02
CA LEU A 35 4.22 -1.50 -2.65
C LEU A 35 4.78 -2.74 -1.94
N ASP A 36 6.05 -2.70 -1.54
CA ASP A 36 6.66 -3.81 -0.79
C ASP A 36 6.07 -3.94 0.62
N ALA A 37 5.78 -2.83 1.30
CA ALA A 37 5.07 -2.83 2.58
C ALA A 37 3.66 -3.41 2.46
N CYS A 38 2.88 -2.99 1.44
CA CYS A 38 1.57 -3.55 1.15
C CYS A 38 1.63 -5.07 0.91
N ARG A 39 2.61 -5.55 0.14
CA ARG A 39 2.81 -6.99 -0.08
C ARG A 39 3.13 -7.71 1.22
N ALA A 40 3.93 -7.12 2.09
CA ALA A 40 4.26 -7.70 3.39
C ALA A 40 3.02 -7.83 4.28
N ILE A 41 2.21 -6.77 4.37
CA ILE A 41 0.93 -6.77 5.11
C ILE A 41 -0.01 -7.86 4.59
N MET A 42 -0.19 -7.96 3.27
CA MET A 42 -1.05 -8.98 2.65
C MET A 42 -0.57 -10.41 2.95
N ARG A 43 0.75 -10.65 2.97
CA ARG A 43 1.30 -11.94 3.37
C ARG A 43 1.01 -12.25 4.83
N GLN A 44 1.16 -11.28 5.72
CA GLN A 44 0.88 -11.45 7.15
C GLN A 44 -0.61 -11.71 7.39
N ALA A 45 -1.50 -10.97 6.74
CA ALA A 45 -2.94 -11.20 6.79
C ALA A 45 -3.31 -12.63 6.36
N LYS A 46 -2.71 -13.13 5.27
CA LYS A 46 -2.91 -14.52 4.82
C LYS A 46 -2.49 -15.54 5.88
N ILE A 47 -1.34 -15.34 6.52
CA ILE A 47 -0.86 -16.23 7.60
C ILE A 47 -1.84 -16.22 8.78
N ILE A 48 -2.39 -15.04 9.14
CA ILE A 48 -3.35 -14.93 10.23
C ILE A 48 -4.65 -15.68 9.91
N ILE A 49 -5.18 -15.55 8.69
CA ILE A 49 -6.36 -16.29 8.24
C ILE A 49 -6.14 -17.80 8.41
N GLN A 50 -5.02 -18.32 7.90
CA GLN A 50 -4.66 -19.73 8.02
C GLN A 50 -4.54 -20.20 9.48
N ARG A 51 -3.94 -19.37 10.35
CA ARG A 51 -3.83 -19.68 11.78
C ARG A 51 -5.18 -19.67 12.47
N THR A 52 -6.07 -18.76 12.09
CA THR A 52 -7.43 -18.65 12.63
C THR A 52 -8.22 -19.91 12.30
N GLU A 53 -8.21 -20.34 11.04
CA GLU A 53 -8.83 -21.59 10.58
C GLU A 53 -8.31 -22.81 11.36
N PHE A 54 -7.00 -22.88 11.57
CA PHE A 54 -6.37 -23.96 12.34
C PHE A 54 -6.81 -23.97 13.81
N VAL A 55 -6.89 -22.81 14.46
CA VAL A 55 -7.34 -22.70 15.86
C VAL A 55 -8.81 -23.08 15.99
N ILE A 56 -9.66 -22.66 15.06
CA ILE A 56 -11.08 -23.04 15.01
C ILE A 56 -11.24 -24.56 14.83
N ALA A 57 -10.47 -25.16 13.93
CA ALA A 57 -10.49 -26.60 13.70
C ALA A 57 -10.06 -27.39 14.95
N GLN A 58 -9.03 -26.93 15.66
CA GLN A 58 -8.62 -27.54 16.94
C GLN A 58 -9.69 -27.41 18.02
N TYR A 59 -10.33 -26.23 18.12
CA TYR A 59 -11.39 -26.00 19.08
C TYR A 59 -12.54 -27.01 18.92
N ALA A 60 -12.92 -27.34 17.68
CA ALA A 60 -13.96 -28.33 17.39
C ALA A 60 -13.58 -29.77 17.82
N GLN A 61 -12.29 -30.07 17.98
CA GLN A 61 -11.79 -31.42 18.28
C GLN A 61 -11.59 -31.71 19.78
N PHE A 62 -11.42 -30.68 20.62
CA PHE A 62 -11.07 -30.87 22.04
C PHE A 62 -12.22 -30.49 22.99
N SER A 63 -12.58 -31.41 23.89
CA SER A 63 -13.59 -31.16 24.94
C SER A 63 -12.99 -30.34 26.09
N GLN A 64 -13.57 -29.16 26.32
CA GLN A 64 -13.51 -28.25 27.48
C GLN A 64 -12.13 -27.70 27.96
N GLY A 65 -11.01 -28.41 27.84
CA GLY A 65 -9.69 -27.95 28.34
C GLY A 65 -8.91 -27.03 27.37
N ALA A 66 -9.07 -27.22 26.06
CA ALA A 66 -8.40 -26.42 25.03
C ALA A 66 -9.05 -25.04 24.81
N CYS A 67 -10.27 -24.84 25.32
CA CYS A 67 -11.10 -23.67 25.07
C CYS A 67 -10.40 -22.35 25.40
N ARG A 68 -9.73 -22.27 26.56
CA ARG A 68 -9.08 -21.03 27.00
C ARG A 68 -7.84 -20.66 26.18
N ALA A 69 -7.01 -21.64 25.82
CA ALA A 69 -5.82 -21.40 25.02
C ALA A 69 -6.18 -21.03 23.57
N CYS A 70 -7.19 -21.68 22.98
CA CYS A 70 -7.72 -21.34 21.67
C CYS A 70 -8.31 -19.92 21.65
N LEU A 71 -9.09 -19.54 22.66
CA LEU A 71 -9.62 -18.17 22.78
C LEU A 71 -8.51 -17.13 22.89
N HIS A 72 -7.50 -17.35 23.73
CA HIS A 72 -6.35 -16.43 23.81
C HIS A 72 -5.58 -16.34 22.49
N ALA A 73 -5.46 -17.44 21.74
CA ALA A 73 -4.83 -17.42 20.43
C ALA A 73 -5.65 -16.61 19.42
N LEU A 74 -6.97 -16.74 19.42
CA LEU A 74 -7.87 -15.95 18.56
C LEU A 74 -7.77 -14.46 18.86
N PHE A 75 -7.80 -14.05 20.14
CA PHE A 75 -7.65 -12.64 20.51
C PHE A 75 -6.31 -12.05 20.05
N ARG A 76 -5.20 -12.79 20.17
CA ARG A 76 -3.91 -12.31 19.66
C ARG A 76 -3.91 -12.16 18.13
N LEU A 77 -4.59 -13.06 17.42
CA LEU A 77 -4.71 -12.97 15.97
C LEU A 77 -5.56 -11.76 15.56
N GLU A 78 -6.64 -11.49 16.29
CA GLU A 78 -7.48 -10.30 16.12
C GLU A 78 -6.69 -9.00 16.36
N GLU A 79 -5.96 -8.89 17.48
CA GLU A 79 -5.08 -7.75 17.76
C GLU A 79 -4.05 -7.54 16.64
N THR A 80 -3.52 -8.63 16.08
CA THR A 80 -2.56 -8.54 14.97
C THR A 80 -3.25 -8.08 13.69
N MET A 81 -4.49 -8.51 13.41
CA MET A 81 -5.24 -8.03 12.25
C MET A 81 -5.55 -6.54 12.37
N ASP A 82 -5.96 -6.07 13.54
CA ASP A 82 -6.25 -4.64 13.77
C ASP A 82 -5.01 -3.77 13.57
N ALA A 83 -3.85 -4.24 14.04
CA ALA A 83 -2.57 -3.58 13.76
C ALA A 83 -2.28 -3.50 12.26
N LEU A 84 -2.50 -4.59 11.51
CA LEU A 84 -2.31 -4.60 10.06
C LEU A 84 -3.27 -3.67 9.30
N VAL A 85 -4.53 -3.58 9.76
CA VAL A 85 -5.51 -2.64 9.19
C VAL A 85 -5.06 -1.20 9.43
N THR A 86 -4.55 -0.91 10.63
CA THR A 86 -4.01 0.41 10.99
C THR A 86 -2.81 0.76 10.12
N ASP A 87 -1.87 -0.17 9.95
CA ASP A 87 -0.69 0.01 9.09
C ASP A 87 -1.11 0.25 7.63
N MET A 88 -2.12 -0.49 7.14
CA MET A 88 -2.63 -0.30 5.80
C MET A 88 -3.28 1.08 5.63
N ALA A 89 -4.07 1.54 6.59
CA ALA A 89 -4.65 2.89 6.56
C ALA A 89 -3.57 3.99 6.54
N ALA A 90 -2.49 3.82 7.32
CA ALA A 90 -1.36 4.73 7.31
C ALA A 90 -0.65 4.77 5.94
N LEU A 91 -0.45 3.61 5.30
CA LEU A 91 0.12 3.54 3.95
C LEU A 91 -0.76 4.25 2.91
N TRP A 92 -2.07 4.12 3.01
CA TRP A 92 -3.03 4.79 2.13
C TRP A 92 -3.00 6.31 2.32
N ALA A 93 -2.98 6.80 3.56
CA ALA A 93 -2.85 8.22 3.85
C ALA A 93 -1.54 8.79 3.26
N GLN A 94 -0.45 8.03 3.36
CA GLN A 94 0.84 8.42 2.80
C GLN A 94 0.82 8.45 1.26
N GLU A 95 0.19 7.49 0.59
CA GLU A 95 0.02 7.49 -0.87
C GLU A 95 -0.80 8.70 -1.33
N GLN A 96 -1.88 9.03 -0.61
CA GLN A 96 -2.70 10.19 -0.93
C GLN A 96 -1.88 11.48 -0.84
N TRP A 97 -1.11 11.65 0.24
CA TRP A 97 -0.21 12.79 0.38
C TRP A 97 0.83 12.87 -0.75
N THR A 98 1.43 11.73 -1.12
CA THR A 98 2.39 11.67 -2.24
C THR A 98 1.76 12.06 -3.57
N ARG A 99 0.52 11.65 -3.85
CA ARG A 99 -0.21 12.05 -5.07
C ARG A 99 -0.51 13.54 -5.09
N THR A 100 -0.91 14.11 -3.96
CA THR A 100 -1.16 15.55 -3.84
C THR A 100 0.12 16.33 -4.12
N LEU A 101 1.24 15.93 -3.52
CA LEU A 101 2.53 16.60 -3.73
C LEU A 101 3.01 16.46 -5.18
N GLU A 102 2.84 15.28 -5.79
CA GLU A 102 3.16 15.06 -7.21
C GLU A 102 2.33 16.00 -8.11
N ALA A 103 1.03 16.15 -7.85
CA ALA A 103 0.16 17.06 -8.59
C ALA A 103 0.55 18.54 -8.40
N GLU A 104 0.93 18.95 -7.19
CA GLU A 104 1.41 20.31 -6.92
C GLU A 104 2.69 20.63 -7.70
N ILE A 105 3.63 19.69 -7.82
CA ILE A 105 4.86 19.87 -8.60
C ILE A 105 4.51 20.07 -10.08
N TRP A 106 3.60 19.25 -10.62
CA TRP A 106 3.20 19.38 -12.03
C TRP A 106 2.43 20.67 -12.31
N GLN A 107 1.58 21.13 -11.38
CA GLN A 107 0.88 22.42 -11.51
C GLN A 107 1.81 23.64 -11.52
N GLN A 108 3.00 23.55 -10.93
CA GLN A 108 3.99 24.64 -10.93
C GLN A 108 4.79 24.74 -12.24
N VAL A 109 4.63 23.72 -13.10
CA VAL A 109 5.48 23.48 -14.27
C VAL A 109 4.68 23.67 -15.56
N GLU A 110 3.34 23.57 -15.49
CA GLU A 110 2.36 24.04 -16.49
C GLU A 110 2.19 25.57 -16.47
#